data_AF-A0A9D6J8H9-F1
#
_entry.id   AF-A0A9D6J8H9-F1
#
_cell.length_a   1.000
_cell.length_b   1.000
_cell.length_c   1.000
_cell.angle_alpha   90.00
_cell.angle_beta   90.00
_cell.angle_gamma   90.00
#
_symmetry.space_group_name_H-M   'P 1'
#
loop_
_entity.id
_entity.type
_entity.pdbx_description
1 polymer ?
#
loop_
_entity_poly.entity_id
_entity_poly.type
_entity_poly.pdbx_seq_one_letter_code
_entity_poly.pdbx_strand_id
1 'polypeptide(L)'
;MKHSSRDNFISRIDFFHFNNGQIAFVLFLIFFSTFVYPSPTWAAGTWDFFEINAQYRGGMKKSFQELGCGLAYFSDLQDGKKQVILHACVKHPEKKKTYYSMRLNLVYSVSDAGISIVSEPYAWFEAFDKDQEPQIKDMVLLLPIVKDGSFLRFGNGQIKINNTLVSVKIDSLKGGKNYEYNVLRPGKTPVEGKFFVDVDQGKSMSVKKFRFKRGKIVTSFVSVPLSQIEGKYKSVAPFNKVVFER
;
A
#
# COMPACT_ATOMS: atom_id res chain seq x y z
N MET A 1 36.96 -68.11 -50.19
CA MET A 1 35.67 -68.82 -50.34
C MET A 1 34.59 -68.04 -49.61
N LYS A 2 33.51 -67.70 -50.34
CA LYS A 2 32.12 -67.41 -49.90
C LYS A 2 31.84 -66.38 -48.78
N HIS A 3 31.42 -65.20 -49.25
CA HIS A 3 30.10 -64.55 -49.09
C HIS A 3 29.26 -64.65 -47.79
N SER A 4 28.63 -63.50 -47.52
CA SER A 4 27.28 -63.27 -46.92
C SER A 4 27.24 -63.22 -45.39
N SER A 5 26.52 -62.34 -44.69
CA SER A 5 25.51 -61.34 -45.06
C SER A 5 25.20 -60.48 -43.82
N ARG A 6 24.90 -59.19 -44.06
CA ARG A 6 23.78 -58.41 -43.48
C ARG A 6 23.60 -58.35 -41.96
N ASP A 7 23.79 -57.17 -41.39
CA ASP A 7 22.75 -56.16 -41.10
C ASP A 7 22.14 -56.39 -39.71
N ASN A 8 22.46 -55.51 -38.75
CA ASN A 8 21.53 -54.46 -38.29
C ASN A 8 21.91 -53.90 -36.92
N PHE A 9 21.93 -52.57 -36.87
CA PHE A 9 21.40 -51.74 -35.78
C PHE A 9 21.96 -51.93 -34.36
N ILE A 10 22.81 -51.00 -33.92
CA ILE A 10 22.39 -49.83 -33.13
C ILE A 10 23.62 -48.97 -32.83
N SER A 11 23.52 -47.71 -33.24
CA SER A 11 24.41 -46.60 -32.95
C SER A 11 24.63 -46.42 -31.45
N ARG A 12 25.88 -46.56 -30.98
CA ARG A 12 26.35 -45.88 -29.77
C ARG A 12 27.09 -44.62 -30.20
N ILE A 13 26.36 -43.51 -30.21
CA ILE A 13 26.97 -42.19 -30.02
C ILE A 13 27.30 -42.09 -28.54
N ASP A 14 28.54 -41.74 -28.26
CA ASP A 14 29.06 -41.57 -26.91
C ASP A 14 28.19 -40.57 -26.13
N PHE A 15 27.58 -41.10 -25.07
CA PHE A 15 26.92 -40.31 -24.04
C PHE A 15 27.98 -39.51 -23.29
N PHE A 16 28.06 -38.22 -23.59
CA PHE A 16 28.57 -37.26 -22.61
C PHE A 16 27.75 -37.43 -21.33
N HIS A 17 28.40 -37.91 -20.28
CA HIS A 17 27.88 -37.90 -18.92
C HIS A 17 27.74 -36.46 -18.46
N PHE A 18 26.58 -35.86 -18.71
CA PHE A 18 26.12 -34.70 -17.97
C PHE A 18 25.36 -35.16 -16.73
N ASN A 19 25.85 -34.73 -15.57
CA ASN A 19 25.23 -34.94 -14.28
C ASN A 19 23.76 -34.46 -14.29
N ASN A 20 22.85 -35.30 -13.78
CA ASN A 20 21.42 -35.01 -13.55
C ASN A 20 21.14 -33.84 -12.57
N GLY A 21 22.15 -33.07 -12.19
CA GLY A 21 22.04 -31.90 -11.30
C GLY A 21 21.97 -30.54 -12.01
N GLN A 22 22.11 -30.45 -13.34
CA GLN A 22 22.19 -29.15 -14.02
C GLN A 22 21.01 -28.82 -14.96
N ILE A 23 20.11 -29.76 -15.24
CA ILE A 23 18.86 -29.48 -15.97
C ILE A 23 17.78 -28.87 -15.05
N ALA A 24 17.89 -29.10 -13.73
CA ALA A 24 17.04 -28.44 -12.74
C ALA A 24 17.35 -26.93 -12.57
N PHE A 25 18.55 -26.48 -12.95
CA PHE A 25 18.96 -25.08 -12.78
C PHE A 25 18.46 -24.16 -13.89
N VAL A 26 18.25 -24.70 -15.10
CA VAL A 26 17.73 -23.94 -16.25
C VAL A 26 16.19 -23.85 -16.23
N LEU A 27 15.50 -24.85 -15.67
CA LEU A 27 14.04 -24.79 -15.48
C LEU A 27 13.61 -23.95 -14.26
N PHE A 28 14.49 -23.73 -13.28
CA PHE A 28 14.23 -22.81 -12.16
C PHE A 28 14.27 -21.33 -12.59
N LEU A 29 15.00 -21.01 -13.66
CA LEU A 29 15.10 -19.65 -14.21
C LEU A 29 13.90 -19.26 -15.11
N ILE A 30 13.09 -20.21 -15.55
CA ILE A 30 11.83 -19.94 -16.28
C ILE A 30 10.63 -19.79 -15.32
N PHE A 31 10.80 -20.16 -14.03
CA PHE A 31 9.84 -19.87 -12.95
C PHE A 31 10.06 -18.51 -12.26
N PHE A 32 11.03 -17.71 -12.73
CA PHE A 32 10.91 -16.26 -12.68
C PHE A 32 10.01 -15.82 -13.85
N SER A 33 8.78 -16.34 -13.87
CA SER A 33 7.67 -15.54 -14.37
C SER A 33 7.75 -14.27 -13.56
N THR A 34 8.29 -13.22 -14.17
CA THR A 34 8.02 -11.85 -13.82
C THR A 34 6.55 -11.82 -13.41
N PHE A 35 6.28 -11.74 -12.11
CA PHE A 35 5.03 -11.21 -11.63
C PHE A 35 5.05 -9.75 -12.06
N VAL A 36 4.85 -9.52 -13.37
CA VAL A 36 4.24 -8.31 -13.87
C VAL A 36 2.85 -8.41 -13.28
N TYR A 37 2.72 -7.97 -12.03
CA TYR A 37 1.43 -7.58 -11.52
C TYR A 37 0.99 -6.51 -12.50
N PRO A 38 -0.05 -6.74 -13.33
CA PRO A 38 -0.66 -5.61 -14.00
C PRO A 38 -1.13 -4.70 -12.87
N SER A 39 -0.41 -3.60 -12.64
CA SER A 39 -0.89 -2.57 -11.73
C SER A 39 -2.28 -2.20 -12.27
N PRO A 40 -3.35 -2.33 -11.47
CA PRO A 40 -4.66 -1.89 -11.92
C PRO A 40 -4.53 -0.43 -12.33
N THR A 41 -4.70 -0.16 -13.62
CA THR A 41 -4.62 1.19 -14.16
C THR A 41 -5.90 1.92 -13.79
N TRP A 42 -5.81 2.96 -12.97
CA TRP A 42 -6.94 3.81 -12.58
C TRP A 42 -7.16 4.91 -13.62
N ALA A 43 -7.36 4.53 -14.88
CA ALA A 43 -7.52 5.50 -15.96
C ALA A 43 -8.71 6.47 -15.74
N ALA A 44 -9.74 6.05 -15.00
CA ALA A 44 -10.88 6.88 -14.61
C ALA A 44 -10.87 7.33 -13.14
N GLY A 45 -9.77 7.06 -12.42
CA GLY A 45 -9.66 7.28 -10.99
C GLY A 45 -10.54 6.36 -10.13
N THR A 46 -10.28 6.32 -8.82
CA THR A 46 -11.05 5.50 -7.86
C THR A 46 -11.13 6.19 -6.51
N TRP A 47 -12.31 6.16 -5.90
CA TRP A 47 -12.57 6.70 -4.56
C TRP A 47 -12.63 5.59 -3.52
N ASP A 48 -11.95 5.80 -2.40
CA ASP A 48 -12.12 5.04 -1.16
C ASP A 48 -12.61 5.94 -0.04
N PHE A 49 -13.45 5.39 0.83
CA PHE A 49 -14.06 6.09 1.96
C PHE A 49 -13.73 5.37 3.25
N PHE A 50 -13.45 6.14 4.31
CA PHE A 50 -12.92 5.60 5.56
C PHE A 50 -13.64 6.14 6.78
N GLU A 51 -14.01 5.23 7.68
CA GLU A 51 -14.34 5.56 9.07
C GLU A 51 -13.04 5.60 9.89
N ILE A 52 -12.84 6.68 10.66
CA ILE A 52 -11.64 6.90 11.47
C ILE A 52 -11.93 6.59 12.93
N ASN A 53 -11.12 5.71 13.51
CA ASN A 53 -11.16 5.32 14.91
C ASN A 53 -9.81 5.60 15.58
N ALA A 54 -9.77 5.87 16.88
CA ALA A 54 -8.50 6.00 17.61
C ALA A 54 -8.48 5.19 18.91
N GLN A 55 -7.31 4.75 19.29
CA GLN A 55 -7.09 4.02 20.54
C GLN A 55 -5.84 4.55 21.22
N TYR A 56 -5.96 4.86 22.52
CA TYR A 56 -4.81 5.12 23.36
C TYR A 56 -4.31 3.80 23.97
N ARG A 57 -3.04 3.48 23.75
CA ARG A 57 -2.37 2.29 24.30
C ARG A 57 -1.44 2.71 25.45
N GLY A 58 -1.96 2.59 26.67
CA GLY A 58 -1.27 2.82 27.95
C GLY A 58 -1.91 2.02 29.09
N GLY A 59 -1.59 2.34 30.35
CA GLY A 59 -1.96 1.56 31.55
C GLY A 59 -3.44 1.18 31.71
N MET A 60 -4.34 1.87 31.02
CA MET A 60 -5.66 1.35 30.64
C MET A 60 -5.89 1.58 29.14
N LYS A 61 -6.21 0.51 28.41
CA LYS A 61 -6.58 0.60 26.99
C LYS A 61 -7.94 1.29 26.87
N LYS A 62 -7.96 2.54 26.39
CA LYS A 62 -9.20 3.22 26.00
C LYS A 62 -9.32 3.20 24.48
N SER A 63 -10.34 2.51 23.98
CA SER A 63 -10.73 2.56 22.56
C SER A 63 -11.79 3.64 22.37
N PHE A 64 -11.58 4.51 21.40
CA PHE A 64 -12.54 5.54 20.99
C PHE A 64 -12.96 5.21 19.55
N GLN A 65 -14.22 4.84 19.41
CA GLN A 65 -14.78 4.48 18.11
C GLN A 65 -15.37 5.71 17.44
N GLU A 66 -15.39 5.69 16.10
CA GLU A 66 -16.19 6.60 15.27
C GLU A 66 -15.85 8.09 15.42
N LEU A 67 -14.56 8.40 15.46
CA LEU A 67 -14.09 9.76 15.72
C LEU A 67 -14.15 10.68 14.50
N GLY A 68 -14.26 10.13 13.30
CA GLY A 68 -14.31 10.94 12.08
C GLY A 68 -14.31 10.12 10.80
N CYS A 69 -14.05 10.81 9.69
CA CYS A 69 -14.08 10.21 8.37
C CYS A 69 -13.00 10.79 7.46
N GLY A 70 -12.75 10.09 6.36
CA GLY A 70 -11.97 10.61 5.25
C GLY A 70 -12.36 9.98 3.92
N LEU A 71 -12.01 10.68 2.84
CA LEU A 71 -12.12 10.21 1.46
C LEU A 71 -10.77 10.33 0.77
N ALA A 72 -10.43 9.31 0.00
CA ALA A 72 -9.23 9.29 -0.82
C ALA A 72 -9.59 9.04 -2.27
N TYR A 73 -9.02 9.83 -3.18
CA TYR A 73 -9.09 9.59 -4.61
C TYR A 73 -7.70 9.25 -5.13
N PHE A 74 -7.66 8.26 -6.02
CA PHE A 74 -6.45 7.78 -6.66
C PHE A 74 -6.66 7.84 -8.16
N SER A 75 -5.69 8.35 -8.91
CA SER A 75 -5.73 8.29 -10.38
C SER A 75 -4.33 8.17 -10.95
N ASP A 76 -4.23 7.53 -12.11
CA ASP A 76 -3.01 7.58 -12.90
C ASP A 76 -3.03 8.83 -13.78
N LEU A 77 -1.89 9.51 -13.89
CA LEU A 77 -1.69 10.66 -14.76
C LEU A 77 -0.78 10.26 -15.94
N GLN A 78 -0.60 11.19 -16.87
CA GLN A 78 0.37 11.01 -17.97
C GLN A 78 1.81 10.91 -17.44
N ASP A 79 2.71 10.37 -18.25
CA ASP A 79 4.15 10.24 -17.99
C ASP A 79 4.51 9.40 -16.75
N GLY A 80 3.68 8.40 -16.42
CA GLY A 80 3.94 7.51 -15.27
C GLY A 80 3.80 8.20 -13.91
N LYS A 81 3.22 9.41 -13.88
CA LYS A 81 2.84 10.10 -12.64
C LYS A 81 1.51 9.56 -12.14
N LYS A 82 1.27 9.71 -10.85
CA LYS A 82 0.03 9.31 -10.19
C LYS A 82 -0.41 10.41 -9.24
N GLN A 83 -1.70 10.45 -8.92
CA GLN A 83 -2.28 11.42 -8.00
C GLN A 83 -2.99 10.72 -6.85
N VAL A 84 -2.78 11.24 -5.65
CA VAL A 84 -3.60 10.94 -4.48
C VAL A 84 -4.17 12.23 -3.90
N ILE A 85 -5.50 12.26 -3.75
CA ILE A 85 -6.21 13.29 -2.99
C ILE A 85 -6.71 12.65 -1.71
N LEU A 86 -6.47 13.26 -0.56
CA LEU A 86 -7.00 12.79 0.73
C LEU A 86 -7.59 13.96 1.48
N HIS A 87 -8.88 13.88 1.82
CA HIS A 87 -9.51 14.76 2.80
C HIS A 87 -9.89 13.94 4.01
N ALA A 88 -9.54 14.42 5.21
CA ALA A 88 -9.87 13.72 6.44
C ALA A 88 -10.12 14.72 7.57
N CYS A 89 -11.09 14.40 8.41
CA CYS A 89 -11.38 15.13 9.63
C CYS A 89 -11.62 14.14 10.76
N VAL A 90 -10.98 14.36 11.90
CA VAL A 90 -11.10 13.50 13.08
C VAL A 90 -11.24 14.33 14.33
N LYS A 91 -12.23 13.99 15.17
CA LYS A 91 -12.42 14.61 16.47
C LYS A 91 -11.37 14.12 17.46
N HIS A 92 -10.85 15.01 18.28
CA HIS A 92 -9.98 14.63 19.39
C HIS A 92 -10.77 13.74 20.36
N PRO A 93 -10.23 12.57 20.78
CA PRO A 93 -10.98 11.61 21.60
C PRO A 93 -11.40 12.16 22.96
N GLU A 94 -10.54 12.97 23.60
CA GLU A 94 -10.78 13.51 24.94
C GLU A 94 -11.21 14.99 24.97
N LYS A 95 -10.71 15.82 24.04
CA LYS A 95 -10.99 17.26 24.01
C LYS A 95 -12.25 17.55 23.20
N LYS A 96 -13.30 18.00 23.88
CA LYS A 96 -14.54 18.42 23.22
C LYS A 96 -14.26 19.56 22.23
N LYS A 97 -14.92 19.50 21.07
CA LYS A 97 -14.83 20.51 19.99
C LYS A 97 -13.44 20.71 19.38
N THR A 98 -12.45 19.89 19.71
CA THR A 98 -11.16 19.88 19.02
C THR A 98 -11.20 18.87 17.90
N TYR A 99 -10.73 19.27 16.72
CA TYR A 99 -10.66 18.45 15.52
C TYR A 99 -9.27 18.58 14.91
N TYR A 100 -8.85 17.52 14.24
CA TYR A 100 -7.68 17.50 13.38
C TYR A 100 -8.16 17.29 11.95
N SER A 101 -7.78 18.22 11.08
CA SER A 101 -8.32 18.29 9.72
C SER A 101 -7.18 18.37 8.72
N MET A 102 -7.29 17.66 7.60
CA MET A 102 -6.34 17.76 6.51
C MET A 102 -7.01 17.63 5.15
N ARG A 103 -6.49 18.37 4.17
CA ARG A 103 -6.80 18.24 2.75
C ARG A 103 -5.49 18.21 2.00
N LEU A 104 -5.24 17.12 1.29
CA LEU A 104 -4.01 16.88 0.54
C LEU A 104 -4.34 16.55 -0.91
N ASN A 105 -3.53 17.06 -1.83
CA ASN A 105 -3.46 16.64 -3.21
C ASN A 105 -1.99 16.54 -3.57
N LEU A 106 -1.54 15.30 -3.77
CA LEU A 106 -0.15 14.98 -4.04
C LEU A 106 -0.07 14.28 -5.38
N VAL A 107 0.78 14.81 -6.26
CA VAL A 107 1.22 14.11 -7.47
C VAL A 107 2.56 13.49 -7.17
N TYR A 108 2.72 12.21 -7.48
CA TYR A 108 3.92 11.44 -7.16
C TYR A 108 4.34 10.55 -8.33
N SER A 109 5.60 10.18 -8.31
CA SER A 109 6.19 9.18 -9.20
C SER A 109 6.67 7.99 -8.39
N VAL A 110 6.75 6.84 -9.04
CA VAL A 110 7.32 5.64 -8.44
C VAL A 110 8.35 5.03 -9.36
N SER A 111 9.53 4.78 -8.80
CA SER A 111 10.69 4.23 -9.49
C SER A 111 11.37 3.18 -8.61
N ASP A 112 12.39 2.53 -9.12
CA ASP A 112 13.22 1.60 -8.34
C ASP A 112 13.97 2.31 -7.21
N ALA A 113 14.24 3.60 -7.35
CA ALA A 113 14.82 4.43 -6.30
C ALA A 113 13.83 4.76 -5.17
N GLY A 114 12.54 4.47 -5.36
CA GLY A 114 11.49 4.70 -4.38
C GLY A 114 10.33 5.56 -4.90
N ILE A 115 9.60 6.16 -3.95
CA ILE A 115 8.42 6.99 -4.18
C ILE A 115 8.82 8.44 -3.94
N SER A 116 8.39 9.38 -4.78
CA SER A 116 8.69 10.81 -4.58
C SER A 116 7.52 11.69 -5.01
N ILE A 117 7.23 12.72 -4.22
CA ILE A 117 6.29 13.78 -4.58
C ILE A 117 6.93 14.61 -5.69
N VAL A 118 6.20 14.74 -6.79
CA VAL A 118 6.57 15.56 -7.95
C VAL A 118 5.96 16.95 -7.83
N SER A 119 4.71 17.04 -7.38
CA SER A 119 4.05 18.32 -7.11
C SER A 119 3.00 18.19 -6.03
N GLU A 120 2.75 19.29 -5.33
CA GLU A 120 1.73 19.42 -4.29
C GLU A 120 0.77 20.55 -4.68
N PRO A 121 -0.27 20.26 -5.51
CA PRO A 121 -1.27 21.26 -5.87
C PRO A 121 -1.88 21.96 -4.65
N TYR A 122 -2.12 21.22 -3.57
CA TYR A 122 -2.41 21.79 -2.26
C TYR A 122 -2.06 20.82 -1.13
N ALA A 123 -1.70 21.39 0.02
CA ALA A 123 -1.70 20.71 1.30
C ALA A 123 -2.13 21.67 2.40
N TRP A 124 -3.17 21.28 3.12
CA TRP A 124 -3.71 22.04 4.24
C TRP A 124 -3.86 21.11 5.44
N PHE A 125 -3.40 21.60 6.59
CA PHE A 125 -3.44 20.91 7.87
C PHE A 125 -3.94 21.89 8.94
N GLU A 126 -4.85 21.41 9.78
CA GLU A 126 -5.38 22.15 10.92
C GLU A 126 -5.15 21.35 12.20
N ALA A 127 -4.65 22.04 13.24
CA ALA A 127 -4.33 21.47 14.55
C ALA A 127 -3.24 20.39 14.55
N PHE A 128 -2.43 20.28 13.48
CA PHE A 128 -1.22 19.46 13.44
C PHE A 128 0.03 20.29 13.72
N ASP A 129 1.01 19.68 14.39
CA ASP A 129 2.35 20.27 14.49
C ASP A 129 3.05 20.16 13.13
N LYS A 130 3.83 21.20 12.78
CA LYS A 130 4.50 21.28 11.46
C LYS A 130 5.47 20.13 11.19
N ASP A 131 6.08 19.53 12.21
CA ASP A 131 6.97 18.38 12.08
C ASP A 131 6.24 17.08 11.72
N GLN A 132 4.91 17.04 11.87
CA GLN A 132 4.07 15.89 11.56
C GLN A 132 3.63 15.88 10.10
N GLU A 133 3.54 17.03 9.43
CA GLU A 133 3.05 17.12 8.06
C GLU A 133 3.85 16.25 7.07
N PRO A 134 5.21 16.24 7.08
CA PRO A 134 5.97 15.35 6.19
C PRO A 134 5.74 13.86 6.49
N GLN A 135 5.52 13.50 7.75
CA GLN A 135 5.22 12.12 8.15
C GLN A 135 3.88 11.68 7.57
N ILE A 136 2.87 12.56 7.65
CA ILE A 136 1.55 12.29 7.10
C ILE A 136 1.64 12.15 5.58
N LYS A 137 2.32 13.05 4.89
CA LYS A 137 2.51 12.98 3.42
C LYS A 137 3.15 11.65 3.01
N ASP A 138 4.24 11.24 3.67
CA ASP A 138 4.90 9.96 3.37
C ASP A 138 3.96 8.76 3.57
N MET A 139 3.14 8.77 4.64
CA MET A 139 2.17 7.71 4.91
C MET A 139 0.99 7.70 3.92
N VAL A 140 0.57 8.86 3.43
CA VAL A 140 -0.50 8.96 2.42
C VAL A 140 -0.04 8.38 1.08
N LEU A 141 1.22 8.55 0.70
CA LEU A 141 1.77 7.95 -0.52
C LEU A 141 1.82 6.43 -0.49
N LEU A 142 1.81 5.81 0.70
CA LEU A 142 1.73 4.35 0.82
C LEU A 142 0.37 3.80 0.42
N LEU A 143 -0.71 4.55 0.64
CA LEU A 143 -2.08 4.11 0.35
C LEU A 143 -2.28 3.65 -1.09
N PRO A 144 -1.99 4.47 -2.12
CA PRO A 144 -2.18 4.02 -3.50
C PRO A 144 -1.23 2.88 -3.88
N ILE A 145 0.02 2.91 -3.40
CA ILE A 145 1.02 1.91 -3.79
C ILE A 145 0.65 0.52 -3.23
N VAL A 146 0.09 0.48 -2.02
CA VAL A 146 -0.46 -0.74 -1.42
C VAL A 146 -1.73 -1.17 -2.16
N LYS A 147 -2.58 -0.23 -2.56
CA LYS A 147 -3.84 -0.50 -3.28
C LYS A 147 -3.64 -1.02 -4.71
N ASP A 148 -2.67 -0.50 -5.46
CA ASP A 148 -2.36 -0.99 -6.81
C ASP A 148 -1.38 -2.17 -6.83
N GLY A 149 -0.96 -2.64 -5.65
CA GLY A 149 -0.02 -3.75 -5.51
C GLY A 149 1.40 -3.45 -5.96
N SER A 150 1.69 -2.24 -6.44
CA SER A 150 3.05 -1.83 -6.79
C SER A 150 3.98 -1.83 -5.59
N PHE A 151 3.44 -1.95 -4.38
CA PHE A 151 4.21 -2.10 -3.15
C PHE A 151 4.96 -3.42 -3.08
N LEU A 152 4.43 -4.48 -3.70
CA LEU A 152 5.09 -5.80 -3.72
C LEU A 152 6.44 -5.76 -4.44
N ARG A 153 6.63 -4.83 -5.39
CA ARG A 153 7.90 -4.67 -6.12
C ARG A 153 9.08 -4.37 -5.21
N PHE A 154 8.81 -3.72 -4.07
CA PHE A 154 9.85 -3.32 -3.12
C PHE A 154 10.25 -4.45 -2.17
N GLY A 155 9.40 -5.48 -2.04
CA GLY A 155 9.65 -6.60 -1.13
C GLY A 155 9.81 -6.18 0.34
N ASN A 156 10.54 -7.01 1.09
CA ASN A 156 10.95 -6.71 2.47
C ASN A 156 12.26 -5.90 2.45
N GLY A 157 12.39 -4.92 3.34
CA GLY A 157 13.62 -4.14 3.47
C GLY A 157 13.36 -2.67 3.76
N GLN A 158 13.96 -1.78 2.97
CA GLN A 158 13.77 -0.34 3.06
C GLN A 158 13.37 0.22 1.71
N ILE A 159 12.43 1.16 1.74
CA ILE A 159 12.05 1.96 0.58
C ILE A 159 12.32 3.42 0.86
N LYS A 160 12.75 4.16 -0.15
CA LYS A 160 12.85 5.61 -0.04
C LYS A 160 11.48 6.21 -0.37
N ILE A 161 10.91 6.97 0.56
CA ILE A 161 9.72 7.79 0.33
C ILE A 161 10.13 9.24 0.50
N ASN A 162 10.03 10.01 -0.58
CA ASN A 162 10.67 11.32 -0.71
C ASN A 162 12.16 11.21 -0.39
N ASN A 163 12.61 11.70 0.76
CA ASN A 163 14.00 11.59 1.24
C ASN A 163 14.14 10.77 2.52
N THR A 164 13.11 10.01 2.90
CA THR A 164 13.08 9.21 4.12
C THR A 164 13.19 7.73 3.76
N LEU A 165 14.13 7.01 4.38
CA LEU A 165 14.16 5.55 4.34
C LEU A 165 13.11 4.99 5.30
N VAL A 166 12.13 4.28 4.74
CA VAL A 166 11.03 3.66 5.47
C VAL A 166 11.25 2.15 5.45
N SER A 167 11.32 1.53 6.62
CA SER A 167 11.43 0.07 6.71
C SER A 167 10.08 -0.57 6.41
N VAL A 168 10.11 -1.68 5.70
CA VAL A 168 8.95 -2.40 5.19
C VAL A 168 9.08 -3.89 5.49
N LYS A 169 8.01 -4.46 6.03
CA LYS A 169 7.83 -5.90 6.19
C LYS A 169 6.46 -6.30 5.68
N ILE A 170 6.43 -7.28 4.79
CA ILE A 170 5.25 -7.82 4.13
C ILE A 170 5.06 -9.24 4.63
N ASP A 171 3.93 -9.50 5.26
CA ASP A 171 3.52 -10.82 5.72
C ASP A 171 2.37 -11.32 4.82
N SER A 172 2.60 -12.42 4.12
CA SER A 172 1.57 -13.11 3.33
C SER A 172 0.82 -14.10 4.21
N LEU A 173 -0.51 -13.98 4.23
CA LEU A 173 -1.42 -14.78 5.04
C LEU A 173 -2.38 -15.56 4.14
N LYS A 174 -2.95 -16.65 4.68
CA LYS A 174 -3.96 -17.48 4.00
C LYS A 174 -3.56 -17.90 2.57
N GLY A 175 -2.29 -18.26 2.37
CA GLY A 175 -1.77 -18.66 1.06
C GLY A 175 -1.74 -17.53 0.02
N GLY A 176 -1.49 -16.28 0.43
CA GLY A 176 -1.40 -15.13 -0.49
C GLY A 176 -2.72 -14.47 -0.82
N LYS A 177 -3.83 -14.86 -0.16
CA LYS A 177 -5.12 -14.18 -0.29
C LYS A 177 -5.17 -12.88 0.52
N ASN A 178 -4.34 -12.78 1.56
CA ASN A 178 -4.31 -11.65 2.46
C ASN A 178 -2.86 -11.21 2.67
N TYR A 179 -2.63 -9.90 2.72
CA TYR A 179 -1.32 -9.33 3.01
C TYR A 179 -1.42 -8.35 4.18
N GLU A 180 -0.43 -8.40 5.06
CA GLU A 180 -0.19 -7.39 6.06
C GLU A 180 1.12 -6.66 5.76
N TYR A 181 1.01 -5.36 5.47
CA TYR A 181 2.16 -4.51 5.23
C TYR A 181 2.44 -3.73 6.51
N ASN A 182 3.59 -3.97 7.13
CA ASN A 182 4.08 -3.24 8.28
C ASN A 182 5.16 -2.27 7.80
N VAL A 183 4.99 -0.99 8.12
CA VAL A 183 5.93 0.06 7.74
C VAL A 183 6.40 0.81 8.99
N LEU A 184 7.66 1.23 8.99
CA LEU A 184 8.23 2.06 10.03
C LEU A 184 8.94 3.25 9.38
N ARG A 185 8.36 4.43 9.56
CA ARG A 185 8.97 5.70 9.19
C ARG A 185 9.77 6.25 10.37
N PRO A 186 11.09 6.45 10.24
CA PRO A 186 11.90 7.04 11.29
C PRO A 186 11.58 8.54 11.48
N GLY A 187 12.01 9.06 12.63
CA GLY A 187 11.86 10.46 13.03
C GLY A 187 12.00 10.62 14.54
N LYS A 188 11.97 11.86 15.05
CA LYS A 188 12.01 12.14 16.50
C LYS A 188 10.93 11.35 17.26
N THR A 189 9.75 11.25 16.66
CA THR A 189 8.75 10.26 17.05
C THR A 189 8.46 9.41 15.82
N PRO A 190 8.82 8.12 15.82
CA PRO A 190 8.59 7.27 14.66
C PRO A 190 7.10 7.04 14.45
N VAL A 191 6.75 6.75 13.18
CA VAL A 191 5.39 6.38 12.79
C VAL A 191 5.41 4.95 12.28
N GLU A 192 4.62 4.11 12.93
CA GLU A 192 4.38 2.73 12.52
C GLU A 192 3.07 2.68 11.73
N GLY A 193 3.11 2.16 10.52
CA GLY A 193 1.92 1.89 9.71
C GLY A 193 1.66 0.39 9.61
N LYS A 194 0.39 0.01 9.57
CA LYS A 194 -0.02 -1.36 9.22
C LYS A 194 -1.21 -1.33 8.28
N PHE A 195 -1.08 -1.95 7.12
CA PHE A 195 -2.13 -2.06 6.10
C PHE A 195 -2.59 -3.51 6.01
N PHE A 196 -3.90 -3.71 5.93
CA PHE A 196 -4.56 -5.00 5.79
C PHE A 196 -5.20 -5.04 4.41
N VAL A 197 -4.69 -5.94 3.57
CA VAL A 197 -5.06 -6.03 2.17
C VAL A 197 -5.58 -7.42 1.87
N ASP A 198 -6.72 -7.48 1.22
CA ASP A 198 -7.25 -8.70 0.63
C ASP A 198 -6.98 -8.67 -0.89
N VAL A 199 -6.64 -9.83 -1.44
CA VAL A 199 -6.54 -10.03 -2.89
C VAL A 199 -7.85 -10.64 -3.35
N ASP A 200 -8.62 -9.87 -4.13
CA ASP A 200 -9.86 -10.35 -4.70
C ASP A 200 -9.58 -11.35 -5.84
N GLN A 201 -10.59 -12.13 -6.22
CA GLN A 201 -10.47 -13.20 -7.22
C GLN A 201 -10.00 -12.72 -8.62
N GLY A 202 -9.95 -11.40 -8.85
CA GLY A 202 -9.40 -10.73 -10.05
C GLY A 202 -8.00 -10.11 -9.87
N LYS A 203 -7.25 -10.44 -8.80
CA LYS A 203 -5.92 -9.87 -8.46
C LYS A 203 -5.88 -8.37 -8.12
N SER A 204 -7.03 -7.70 -8.02
CA SER A 204 -7.10 -6.36 -7.45
C SER A 204 -6.89 -6.42 -5.94
N MET A 205 -6.03 -5.54 -5.42
CA MET A 205 -5.79 -5.42 -3.98
C MET A 205 -6.80 -4.45 -3.36
N SER A 206 -7.52 -4.91 -2.34
CA SER A 206 -8.46 -4.10 -1.58
C SER A 206 -7.89 -3.80 -0.20
N VAL A 207 -7.59 -2.53 0.07
CA VAL A 207 -7.22 -2.05 1.41
C VAL A 207 -8.49 -1.99 2.27
N LYS A 208 -8.76 -3.02 3.06
CA LYS A 208 -9.93 -3.03 3.96
C LYS A 208 -9.74 -2.10 5.15
N LYS A 209 -8.50 -2.00 5.61
CA LYS A 209 -8.14 -1.24 6.80
C LYS A 209 -6.67 -0.87 6.75
N PHE A 210 -6.36 0.29 7.30
CA PHE A 210 -5.00 0.61 7.70
C PHE A 210 -4.99 1.31 9.04
N ARG A 211 -3.84 1.30 9.70
CA ARG A 211 -3.65 2.03 10.95
C ARG A 211 -2.27 2.67 10.99
N PHE A 212 -2.21 3.82 11.65
CA PHE A 212 -0.98 4.49 12.00
C PHE A 212 -0.86 4.58 13.51
N LYS A 213 0.34 4.33 14.01
CA LYS A 213 0.69 4.45 15.42
C LYS A 213 1.84 5.43 15.55
N ARG A 214 1.67 6.40 16.46
CA ARG A 214 2.70 7.36 16.86
C ARG A 214 2.69 7.43 18.39
N GLY A 215 3.79 6.98 19.00
CA GLY A 215 3.86 6.81 20.46
C GLY A 215 2.74 5.89 20.98
N LYS A 216 1.88 6.41 21.85
CA LYS A 216 0.76 5.67 22.47
C LYS A 216 -0.55 5.76 21.68
N ILE A 217 -0.63 6.60 20.66
CA ILE A 217 -1.85 6.81 19.89
C ILE A 217 -1.84 5.90 18.67
N VAL A 218 -2.94 5.18 18.47
CA VAL A 218 -3.17 4.36 17.28
C VAL A 218 -4.45 4.86 16.60
N THR A 219 -4.34 5.31 15.36
CA THR A 219 -5.47 5.73 14.54
C THR A 219 -5.70 4.68 13.45
N SER A 220 -6.93 4.20 13.29
CA SER A 220 -7.32 3.22 12.27
C SER A 220 -8.31 3.84 11.31
N PHE A 221 -8.12 3.58 10.03
CA PHE A 221 -9.00 3.93 8.93
C PHE A 221 -9.58 2.63 8.40
N VAL A 222 -10.90 2.51 8.45
CA VAL A 222 -11.63 1.30 8.04
C VAL A 222 -12.43 1.65 6.81
N SER A 223 -12.22 0.91 5.71
CA SER A 223 -12.95 1.12 4.47
C SER A 223 -14.43 0.81 4.68
N VAL A 224 -15.29 1.72 4.24
CA VAL A 224 -16.74 1.63 4.37
C VAL A 224 -17.42 2.18 3.10
N PRO A 225 -18.70 1.82 2.82
CA PRO A 225 -19.43 2.42 1.70
C PRO A 225 -19.63 3.93 1.86
N LEU A 226 -19.69 4.65 0.73
CA LEU A 226 -19.93 6.10 0.71
C LEU A 226 -21.22 6.48 1.46
N SER A 227 -22.31 5.75 1.24
CA SER A 227 -23.62 6.02 1.86
C SER A 227 -23.56 6.05 3.39
N GLN A 228 -22.72 5.20 4.00
CA GLN A 228 -22.51 5.19 5.45
C GLN A 228 -21.82 6.47 5.93
N ILE A 229 -20.77 6.89 5.23
CA ILE A 229 -20.01 8.11 5.56
C ILE A 229 -20.86 9.36 5.32
N GLU A 230 -21.60 9.43 4.21
CA GLU A 230 -22.47 10.56 3.92
C GLU A 230 -23.60 10.70 4.94
N GLY A 231 -24.30 9.59 5.25
CA GLY A 231 -25.40 9.61 6.20
C GLY A 231 -25.00 10.08 7.59
N LYS A 232 -23.74 9.89 7.97
CA LYS A 232 -23.22 10.22 9.29
C LYS A 232 -22.52 11.58 9.38
N TYR A 233 -21.78 11.98 8.34
CA TYR A 233 -20.85 13.11 8.43
C TYR A 233 -21.15 14.26 7.47
N LYS A 234 -21.87 14.03 6.36
CA LYS A 234 -22.05 15.05 5.30
C LYS A 234 -22.81 16.30 5.76
N SER A 235 -23.65 16.19 6.78
CA SER A 235 -24.41 17.30 7.37
C SER A 235 -23.81 17.83 8.68
N VAL A 236 -22.70 17.28 9.15
CA VAL A 236 -22.14 17.57 10.48
C VAL A 236 -20.88 18.41 10.37
N ALA A 237 -20.86 19.58 11.00
CA ALA A 237 -19.66 20.40 11.08
C ALA A 237 -18.63 19.83 12.09
N PRO A 238 -17.31 19.94 11.80
CA PRO A 238 -16.71 20.51 10.59
C PRO A 238 -16.52 19.51 9.45
N PHE A 239 -16.97 18.25 9.59
CA PHE A 239 -16.75 17.18 8.61
C PHE A 239 -17.30 17.54 7.23
N ASN A 240 -18.51 18.12 7.16
CA ASN A 240 -19.11 18.56 5.91
C ASN A 240 -18.18 19.46 5.08
N LYS A 241 -17.57 20.46 5.72
CA LYS A 241 -16.68 21.43 5.06
C LYS A 241 -15.31 20.85 4.70
N VAL A 242 -14.73 20.09 5.61
CA VAL A 242 -13.38 19.57 5.41
C VAL A 242 -13.35 18.44 4.40
N VAL A 243 -14.31 17.51 4.49
CA VAL A 243 -14.27 16.24 3.78
C VAL A 243 -15.09 16.29 2.49
N PHE A 244 -16.25 16.95 2.47
CA PHE A 244 -17.20 16.83 1.36
C PHE A 244 -17.31 18.07 0.47
N GLU A 245 -16.90 19.24 0.94
CA GLU A 245 -16.84 20.44 0.10
C GLU A 245 -15.66 20.36 -0.88
N ARG A 246 -15.86 20.88 -2.10
CA ARG A 246 -14.88 20.90 -3.17
C ARG A 246 -13.96 22.11 -3.01
#